data_AF-A0A7S0GJ42-F1
#
_entry.id   AF-A0A7S0GJ42-F1
#
_cell.length_a   1.000
_cell.length_b   1.000
_cell.length_c   1.000
_cell.angle_alpha   90.00
_cell.angle_beta   90.00
_cell.angle_gamma   90.00
#
_symmetry.space_group_name_H-M   'P 1'
#
loop_
_entity.id
_entity.type
_entity.pdbx_description
1 polymer ?
#
loop_
_entity_poly.entity_id
_entity_poly.type
_entity_poly.pdbx_seq_one_letter_code
_entity_poly.pdbx_strand_id
1 'polypeptide(L)'
;TNHLSAIFFFSKSYFAFQPITFLYFVYVFTHSTEIVMVQKVSVADGKEIAAVTLQCAAEAEGILAKAERSKAILPLTVGVATTSSLFALLAPELVKAMNIASNKQLSTEFYLLCPLISVLAAAVSALSLQETQMFSSRAISTGNRRFAKSGLVGRTWLSATEQIEKGSNRSTERWKSFAASVLPSPILAALVPGTLATKCTVAAALAAVQCAYSVVQAEGTVARATDAVAIKSRSAAVCDTYANQGARSGAILPYTSALSALCAAATAAIVELPISGFVSTLMGGGAGAATAAGALLSSSSGASSATTVAVAASSMVPVVSSLAESLTISVFPILGALFAAAASVSKARCKVDAEAVILAASTLALEYEDGDNDDPILQP
;
A
#
# COMPACT_ATOMS: atom_id res chain seq x y z
N THR A 1 -29.30 -20.56 10.10
CA THR A 1 -30.58 -21.28 9.94
C THR A 1 -31.37 -21.49 11.23
N ASN A 2 -30.83 -21.27 12.43
CA ASN A 2 -31.58 -21.52 13.69
C ASN A 2 -32.06 -20.27 14.47
N HIS A 3 -31.87 -19.05 13.94
CA HIS A 3 -32.34 -17.81 14.60
C HIS A 3 -33.63 -17.21 14.00
N LEU A 4 -34.14 -17.75 12.89
CA LEU A 4 -35.36 -17.27 12.23
C LEU A 4 -36.66 -17.86 12.80
N SER A 5 -36.57 -18.97 13.54
CA SER A 5 -37.73 -19.71 14.06
C SER A 5 -38.34 -19.10 15.33
N ALA A 6 -37.61 -18.24 16.05
CA ALA A 6 -38.11 -17.62 17.28
C ALA A 6 -39.01 -16.38 17.03
N ILE A 7 -38.98 -15.80 15.83
CA ILE A 7 -39.78 -14.60 15.50
C ILE A 7 -41.22 -14.97 15.07
N PHE A 8 -41.47 -16.21 14.66
CA PHE A 8 -42.77 -16.62 14.10
C PHE A 8 -43.84 -17.02 15.13
N PHE A 9 -43.52 -17.11 16.43
CA PHE A 9 -44.45 -17.63 17.44
C PHE A 9 -45.35 -16.59 18.15
N PHE A 10 -45.19 -15.30 17.86
CA PHE A 10 -45.93 -14.23 18.57
C PHE A 10 -47.20 -13.70 17.88
N SER A 11 -47.61 -14.23 16.72
CA SER A 11 -48.68 -13.61 15.92
C SER A 11 -49.77 -14.60 15.50
N LYS A 12 -50.80 -14.76 16.35
CA LYS A 12 -52.02 -15.47 15.93
C LYS A 12 -53.34 -14.76 16.25
N SER A 13 -53.33 -13.62 16.96
CA SER A 13 -54.59 -12.96 17.40
C SER A 13 -54.80 -11.50 16.96
N TYR A 14 -53.95 -10.91 16.11
CA TYR A 14 -54.08 -9.51 15.65
C TYR A 14 -53.97 -9.31 14.12
N PHE A 15 -54.31 -10.34 13.33
CA PHE A 15 -53.86 -10.46 11.92
C PHE A 15 -54.71 -9.77 10.84
N ALA A 16 -55.62 -8.84 11.16
CA ALA A 16 -56.52 -8.28 10.14
C ALA A 16 -56.06 -6.95 9.51
N PHE A 17 -55.04 -6.25 10.05
CA PHE A 17 -54.74 -4.88 9.59
C PHE A 17 -53.27 -4.51 9.31
N GLN A 18 -52.29 -5.43 9.38
CA GLN A 18 -50.86 -5.06 9.28
C GLN A 18 -49.96 -5.96 8.38
N PRO A 19 -50.42 -6.56 7.26
CA PRO A 19 -49.49 -7.31 6.39
C PRO A 19 -48.44 -6.42 5.71
N ILE A 20 -48.78 -5.15 5.39
CA ILE A 20 -47.90 -4.23 4.66
C ILE A 20 -46.72 -3.77 5.52
N THR A 21 -46.96 -3.44 6.79
CA THR A 21 -45.91 -2.95 7.70
C THR A 21 -44.96 -4.06 8.10
N PHE A 22 -45.47 -5.29 8.29
CA PHE A 22 -44.62 -6.46 8.56
C PHE A 22 -43.71 -6.78 7.35
N LEU A 23 -44.26 -6.73 6.14
CA LEU A 23 -43.48 -6.87 4.89
C LEU A 23 -42.40 -5.78 4.76
N TYR A 24 -42.74 -4.53 5.09
CA TYR A 24 -41.77 -3.43 5.06
C TYR A 24 -40.66 -3.62 6.10
N PHE A 25 -41.00 -4.05 7.32
CA PHE A 25 -40.01 -4.33 8.36
C PHE A 25 -39.07 -5.47 7.98
N VAL A 26 -39.60 -6.58 7.45
CA VAL A 26 -38.79 -7.71 6.97
C VAL A 26 -37.89 -7.27 5.81
N TYR A 27 -38.40 -6.48 4.87
CA TYR A 27 -37.63 -5.97 3.74
C TYR A 27 -36.48 -5.05 4.19
N VAL A 28 -36.74 -4.12 5.11
CA VAL A 28 -35.71 -3.22 5.66
C VAL A 28 -34.65 -4.01 6.42
N PHE A 29 -35.06 -5.02 7.20
CA PHE A 29 -34.14 -5.85 7.98
C PHE A 29 -33.25 -6.72 7.09
N THR A 30 -33.82 -7.42 6.10
CA THR A 30 -33.04 -8.26 5.17
C THR A 30 -32.08 -7.39 4.35
N HIS A 31 -32.53 -6.25 3.83
CA HIS A 31 -31.67 -5.36 3.05
C HIS A 31 -30.54 -4.74 3.89
N SER A 32 -30.81 -4.42 5.17
CA SER A 32 -29.76 -3.94 6.09
C SER A 32 -28.68 -5.01 6.34
N THR A 33 -29.04 -6.28 6.43
CA THR A 33 -28.04 -7.36 6.64
C THR A 33 -27.16 -7.62 5.42
N GLU A 34 -27.71 -7.53 4.20
CA GLU A 34 -26.94 -7.65 2.96
C GLU A 34 -25.91 -6.52 2.82
N ILE A 35 -26.30 -5.29 3.17
CA ILE A 35 -25.42 -4.12 3.12
C ILE A 35 -24.20 -4.32 4.03
N VAL A 36 -24.41 -4.81 5.26
CA VAL A 36 -23.31 -5.06 6.21
C VAL A 36 -22.35 -6.13 5.69
N MET A 37 -22.84 -7.19 5.05
CA MET A 37 -21.99 -8.26 4.52
C MET A 37 -21.16 -7.78 3.33
N VAL A 38 -21.75 -7.06 2.37
CA VAL A 38 -21.03 -6.53 1.20
C VAL A 38 -19.91 -5.57 1.62
N GLN A 39 -20.14 -4.75 2.64
CA GLN A 39 -19.11 -3.83 3.15
C GLN A 39 -17.99 -4.55 3.92
N LYS A 40 -18.31 -5.58 4.70
CA LYS A 40 -17.28 -6.37 5.38
C LYS A 40 -16.37 -7.07 4.37
N VAL A 41 -16.92 -7.56 3.27
CA VAL A 41 -16.14 -8.14 2.16
C VAL A 41 -15.26 -7.06 1.53
N SER A 42 -15.80 -5.88 1.16
CA SER A 42 -14.98 -4.83 0.55
C SER A 42 -13.85 -4.31 1.44
N VAL A 43 -14.08 -4.23 2.76
CA VAL A 43 -13.04 -3.86 3.74
C VAL A 43 -11.99 -4.97 3.88
N ALA A 44 -12.43 -6.24 3.88
CA ALA A 44 -11.51 -7.38 3.92
C ALA A 44 -10.62 -7.41 2.68
N ASP A 45 -11.20 -7.25 1.49
CA ASP A 45 -10.49 -7.17 0.21
C ASP A 45 -9.49 -6.01 0.20
N GLY A 46 -9.90 -4.83 0.68
CA GLY A 46 -9.01 -3.67 0.81
C GLY A 46 -7.82 -3.92 1.72
N LYS A 47 -8.02 -4.63 2.85
CA LYS A 47 -6.93 -5.03 3.75
C LYS A 47 -6.03 -6.10 3.15
N GLU A 48 -6.58 -7.05 2.40
CA GLU A 48 -5.80 -8.05 1.69
C GLU A 48 -4.88 -7.38 0.67
N ILE A 49 -5.42 -6.48 -0.15
CA ILE A 49 -4.63 -5.71 -1.13
C ILE A 49 -3.56 -4.89 -0.43
N ALA A 50 -3.90 -4.16 0.64
CA ALA A 50 -2.92 -3.40 1.42
C ALA A 50 -1.79 -4.29 1.97
N ALA A 51 -2.13 -5.43 2.56
CA ALA A 51 -1.15 -6.39 3.06
C ALA A 51 -0.22 -6.93 1.95
N VAL A 52 -0.78 -7.26 0.78
CA VAL A 52 0.00 -7.71 -0.38
C VAL A 52 0.90 -6.60 -0.92
N THR A 53 0.43 -5.34 -0.96
CA THR A 53 1.26 -4.19 -1.39
C THR A 53 2.44 -3.96 -0.45
N LEU A 54 2.22 -4.02 0.87
CA LEU A 54 3.28 -3.92 1.88
C LEU A 54 4.28 -5.07 1.76
N GLN A 55 3.81 -6.30 1.56
CA GLN A 55 4.69 -7.44 1.32
C GLN A 55 5.55 -7.23 0.06
N CYS A 56 4.97 -6.73 -1.03
CA CYS A 56 5.71 -6.46 -2.26
C CYS A 56 6.78 -5.38 -2.08
N ALA A 57 6.47 -4.32 -1.33
CA ALA A 57 7.44 -3.27 -1.00
C ALA A 57 8.60 -3.84 -0.19
N ALA A 58 8.33 -4.65 0.83
CA ALA A 58 9.36 -5.31 1.63
C ALA A 58 10.20 -6.32 0.82
N GLU A 59 9.58 -7.09 -0.08
CA GLU A 59 10.29 -7.99 -1.00
C GLU A 59 11.21 -7.19 -1.95
N ALA A 60 10.75 -6.06 -2.47
CA ALA A 60 11.53 -5.19 -3.34
C ALA A 60 12.73 -4.58 -2.61
N GLU A 61 12.54 -4.10 -1.38
CA GLU A 61 13.61 -3.59 -0.51
C GLU A 61 14.65 -4.66 -0.18
N GLY A 62 14.20 -5.89 0.14
CA GLY A 62 15.10 -7.01 0.38
C GLY A 62 15.95 -7.41 -0.84
N ILE A 63 15.43 -7.20 -2.06
CA ILE A 63 16.20 -7.39 -3.31
C ILE A 63 17.15 -6.21 -3.54
N LEU A 64 16.71 -4.97 -3.29
CA LEU A 64 17.55 -3.77 -3.40
C LEU A 64 18.76 -3.83 -2.47
N ALA A 65 18.60 -4.30 -1.24
CA ALA A 65 19.70 -4.51 -0.31
C ALA A 65 20.77 -5.49 -0.86
N LYS A 66 20.37 -6.48 -1.66
CA LYS A 66 21.32 -7.38 -2.36
C LYS A 66 22.06 -6.65 -3.49
N ALA A 67 21.37 -5.75 -4.21
CA ALA A 67 22.00 -4.90 -5.22
C ALA A 67 23.07 -4.00 -4.58
N GLU A 68 22.76 -3.35 -3.46
CA GLU A 68 23.72 -2.51 -2.73
C GLU A 68 24.93 -3.30 -2.22
N ARG A 69 24.71 -4.54 -1.77
CA ARG A 69 25.80 -5.43 -1.37
C ARG A 69 26.72 -5.79 -2.54
N SER A 70 26.17 -6.05 -3.74
CA SER A 70 27.00 -6.29 -4.93
C SER A 70 27.75 -5.03 -5.36
N LYS A 71 27.09 -3.85 -5.30
CA LYS A 71 27.69 -2.55 -5.59
C LYS A 71 28.94 -2.26 -4.73
N ALA A 72 28.99 -2.74 -3.49
CA ALA A 72 30.13 -2.52 -2.59
C ALA A 72 31.48 -3.07 -3.12
N ILE A 73 31.46 -3.98 -4.10
CA ILE A 73 32.67 -4.51 -4.75
C ILE A 73 33.29 -3.46 -5.70
N LEU A 74 32.48 -2.59 -6.30
CA LEU A 74 32.92 -1.66 -7.34
C LEU A 74 33.97 -0.64 -6.84
N PRO A 75 33.79 0.07 -5.71
CA PRO A 75 34.82 0.99 -5.20
C PRO A 75 36.15 0.29 -4.91
N LEU A 76 36.12 -0.97 -4.47
CA LEU A 76 37.33 -1.76 -4.23
C LEU A 76 38.09 -2.03 -5.54
N THR A 77 37.39 -2.39 -6.62
CA THR A 77 38.01 -2.59 -7.93
C THR A 77 38.61 -1.30 -8.51
N VAL A 78 37.96 -0.16 -8.31
CA VAL A 78 38.52 1.16 -8.68
C VAL A 78 39.81 1.44 -7.90
N GLY A 79 39.82 1.17 -6.58
CA GLY A 79 41.01 1.33 -5.75
C GLY A 79 42.19 0.47 -6.22
N VAL A 80 41.94 -0.81 -6.53
CA VAL A 80 42.97 -1.73 -7.07
C VAL A 80 43.46 -1.29 -8.46
N ALA A 81 42.57 -0.87 -9.35
CA ALA A 81 42.94 -0.39 -10.68
C ALA A 81 43.74 0.93 -10.61
N THR A 82 43.36 1.85 -9.73
CA THR A 82 44.04 3.14 -9.55
C THR A 82 45.42 2.95 -8.93
N THR A 83 45.54 2.12 -7.89
CA THR A 83 46.83 1.83 -7.25
C THR A 83 47.80 1.11 -8.20
N SER A 84 47.32 0.15 -8.99
CA SER A 84 48.14 -0.51 -10.03
C SER A 84 48.55 0.46 -11.15
N SER A 85 47.69 1.41 -11.54
CA SER A 85 48.05 2.47 -12.48
C SER A 85 49.10 3.43 -11.93
N LEU A 86 49.02 3.82 -10.64
CA LEU A 86 50.03 4.64 -9.98
C LEU A 86 51.37 3.90 -9.87
N PHE A 87 51.35 2.61 -9.57
CA PHE A 87 52.56 1.80 -9.55
C PHE A 87 53.19 1.67 -10.94
N ALA A 88 52.38 1.58 -12.01
CA ALA A 88 52.88 1.58 -13.38
C ALA A 88 53.62 2.88 -13.76
N LEU A 89 53.22 4.02 -13.18
CA LEU A 89 53.96 5.29 -13.35
C LEU A 89 55.31 5.27 -12.60
N LEU A 90 55.38 4.60 -11.45
CA LEU A 90 56.59 4.51 -10.63
C LEU A 90 57.59 3.44 -11.14
N ALA A 91 57.11 2.46 -11.91
CA ALA A 91 57.88 1.31 -12.37
C ALA A 91 59.20 1.66 -13.09
N PRO A 92 59.28 2.67 -13.98
CA PRO A 92 60.54 3.03 -14.64
C PRO A 92 61.63 3.48 -13.67
N GLU A 93 61.27 4.26 -12.65
CA GLU A 93 62.21 4.73 -11.63
C GLU A 93 62.64 3.60 -10.69
N LEU A 94 61.72 2.68 -10.39
CA LEU A 94 61.99 1.51 -9.55
C LEU A 94 62.95 0.53 -10.23
N VAL A 95 62.78 0.28 -11.53
CA VAL A 95 63.70 -0.54 -12.34
C VAL A 95 65.10 0.08 -12.43
N LYS A 96 65.18 1.42 -12.56
CA LYS A 96 66.45 2.15 -12.53
C LYS A 96 67.14 2.03 -11.18
N ALA A 97 66.39 2.24 -10.08
CA ALA A 97 66.93 2.23 -8.73
C ALA A 97 67.48 0.85 -8.30
N MET A 98 66.82 -0.24 -8.72
CA MET A 98 67.24 -1.60 -8.38
C MET A 98 68.39 -2.13 -9.25
N ASN A 99 68.87 -1.36 -10.23
CA ASN A 99 69.91 -1.77 -11.17
C ASN A 99 69.60 -3.09 -11.91
N ILE A 100 68.30 -3.41 -12.09
CA ILE A 100 67.82 -4.62 -12.82
C ILE A 100 67.94 -4.45 -14.34
N ALA A 101 68.46 -3.31 -14.82
CA ALA A 101 68.62 -3.03 -16.24
C ALA A 101 69.46 -4.09 -17.00
N SER A 102 70.26 -4.89 -16.29
CA SER A 102 71.02 -6.01 -16.85
C SER A 102 70.15 -7.19 -17.30
N ASN A 103 68.95 -7.37 -16.71
CA ASN A 103 68.05 -8.47 -17.04
C ASN A 103 66.77 -7.96 -17.72
N LYS A 104 66.78 -7.95 -19.06
CA LYS A 104 65.66 -7.50 -19.89
C LYS A 104 64.37 -8.27 -19.60
N GLN A 105 64.44 -9.56 -19.30
CA GLN A 105 63.26 -10.40 -19.06
C GLN A 105 62.50 -10.00 -17.79
N LEU A 106 63.22 -9.82 -16.66
CA LEU A 106 62.60 -9.38 -15.41
C LEU A 106 61.97 -8.00 -15.53
N SER A 107 62.60 -7.09 -16.29
CA SER A 107 62.02 -5.76 -16.52
C SER A 107 60.69 -5.84 -17.27
N THR A 108 60.58 -6.70 -18.29
CA THR A 108 59.34 -6.86 -19.07
C THR A 108 58.20 -7.48 -18.28
N GLU A 109 58.49 -8.48 -17.44
CA GLU A 109 57.48 -9.12 -16.59
C GLU A 109 56.92 -8.15 -15.56
N PHE A 110 57.78 -7.31 -14.96
CA PHE A 110 57.36 -6.29 -13.99
C PHE A 110 56.46 -5.22 -14.61
N TYR A 111 56.75 -4.77 -15.83
CA TYR A 111 55.88 -3.81 -16.54
C TYR A 111 54.52 -4.39 -16.94
N LEU A 112 54.43 -5.69 -17.19
CA LEU A 112 53.19 -6.36 -17.61
C LEU A 112 52.27 -6.71 -16.44
N LEU A 113 52.80 -6.89 -15.23
CA LEU A 113 52.03 -7.27 -14.04
C LEU A 113 50.98 -6.22 -13.66
N CYS A 114 51.34 -4.93 -13.66
CA CYS A 114 50.45 -3.84 -13.27
C CYS A 114 49.23 -3.66 -14.18
N PRO A 115 49.38 -3.56 -15.52
CA PRO A 115 48.23 -3.48 -16.42
C PRO A 115 47.38 -4.76 -16.38
N LEU A 116 47.98 -5.94 -16.15
CA LEU A 116 47.23 -7.18 -15.98
C LEU A 116 46.28 -7.11 -14.77
N ILE A 117 46.77 -6.65 -13.62
CA ILE A 117 45.93 -6.46 -12.42
C ILE A 117 44.82 -5.44 -12.68
N SER A 118 45.14 -4.32 -13.34
CA SER A 118 44.14 -3.28 -13.64
C SER A 118 43.04 -3.79 -14.59
N VAL A 119 43.41 -4.53 -15.65
CA VAL A 119 42.45 -5.12 -16.60
C VAL A 119 41.58 -6.20 -15.94
N LEU A 120 42.16 -7.02 -15.05
CA LEU A 120 41.37 -7.98 -14.26
C LEU A 120 40.39 -7.28 -13.32
N ALA A 121 40.81 -6.18 -12.67
CA ALA A 121 39.91 -5.38 -11.84
C ALA A 121 38.76 -4.78 -12.66
N ALA A 122 39.02 -4.28 -13.88
CA ALA A 122 38.00 -3.79 -14.80
C ALA A 122 37.01 -4.89 -15.22
N ALA A 123 37.51 -6.11 -15.45
CA ALA A 123 36.68 -7.26 -15.78
C ALA A 123 35.72 -7.63 -14.63
N VAL A 124 36.23 -7.66 -13.39
CA VAL A 124 35.42 -7.90 -12.18
C VAL A 124 34.40 -6.78 -11.97
N SER A 125 34.79 -5.53 -12.20
CA SER A 125 33.90 -4.36 -12.10
C SER A 125 32.72 -4.46 -13.09
N ALA A 126 32.98 -4.85 -14.33
CA ALA A 126 31.94 -5.06 -15.34
C ALA A 126 30.97 -6.20 -14.97
N LEU A 127 31.46 -7.28 -14.36
CA LEU A 127 30.62 -8.39 -13.91
C LEU A 127 29.74 -7.99 -12.71
N SER A 128 30.31 -7.26 -11.74
CA SER A 128 29.57 -6.72 -10.59
C SER A 128 28.50 -5.68 -11.00
N LEU A 129 28.78 -4.86 -12.01
CA LEU A 129 27.78 -3.96 -12.61
C LEU A 129 26.56 -4.74 -13.12
N GLN A 130 26.77 -5.82 -13.88
CA GLN A 130 25.70 -6.64 -14.42
C GLN A 130 24.86 -7.34 -13.34
N GLU A 131 25.50 -7.78 -12.24
CA GLU A 131 24.77 -8.31 -11.09
C GLU A 131 23.93 -7.22 -10.39
N THR A 132 24.50 -6.03 -10.22
CA THR A 132 23.82 -4.89 -9.60
C THR A 132 22.61 -4.46 -10.43
N GLN A 133 22.77 -4.36 -11.76
CA GLN A 133 21.68 -4.09 -12.70
C GLN A 133 20.59 -5.16 -12.62
N MET A 134 20.97 -6.44 -12.59
CA MET A 134 20.01 -7.53 -12.48
C MET A 134 19.18 -7.48 -11.19
N PHE A 135 19.80 -7.25 -10.04
CA PHE A 135 19.06 -7.10 -8.78
C PHE A 135 18.19 -5.83 -8.78
N SER A 136 18.69 -4.73 -9.32
CA SER A 136 17.96 -3.47 -9.45
C SER A 136 16.71 -3.62 -10.34
N SER A 137 16.84 -4.20 -11.54
CA SER A 137 15.70 -4.49 -12.42
C SER A 137 14.71 -5.47 -11.79
N ARG A 138 15.18 -6.43 -10.99
CA ARG A 138 14.29 -7.32 -10.23
C ARG A 138 13.53 -6.57 -9.14
N ALA A 139 14.17 -5.68 -8.39
CA ALA A 139 13.50 -4.85 -7.38
C ALA A 139 12.45 -3.93 -8.02
N ILE A 140 12.77 -3.33 -9.17
CA ILE A 140 11.84 -2.49 -9.96
C ILE A 140 10.66 -3.32 -10.48
N SER A 141 10.86 -4.58 -10.90
CA SER A 141 9.78 -5.43 -11.41
C SER A 141 8.98 -6.20 -10.34
N THR A 142 9.40 -6.19 -9.08
CA THR A 142 8.66 -6.82 -7.97
C THR A 142 7.27 -6.18 -7.83
N GLY A 143 6.22 -7.00 -7.85
CA GLY A 143 4.83 -6.55 -7.74
C GLY A 143 4.11 -6.33 -9.07
N ASN A 144 4.82 -6.14 -10.19
CA ASN A 144 4.19 -5.88 -11.50
C ASN A 144 3.20 -6.99 -11.89
N ARG A 145 3.55 -8.24 -11.62
CA ARG A 145 2.65 -9.39 -11.88
C ARG A 145 1.44 -9.45 -10.95
N ARG A 146 1.59 -9.01 -9.69
CA ARG A 146 0.53 -9.11 -8.67
C ARG A 146 -0.53 -8.03 -8.84
N PHE A 147 -0.14 -6.87 -9.39
CA PHE A 147 -1.02 -5.72 -9.58
C PHE A 147 -1.34 -5.43 -11.07
N ALA A 148 -0.98 -6.33 -11.98
CA ALA A 148 -1.35 -6.20 -13.39
C ALA A 148 -2.87 -6.25 -13.54
N LYS A 149 -3.44 -5.26 -14.24
CA LYS A 149 -4.86 -5.28 -14.64
C LYS A 149 -5.11 -6.51 -15.53
N SER A 150 -6.32 -7.07 -15.51
CA SER A 150 -6.69 -8.27 -16.26
C SER A 150 -6.32 -8.23 -17.75
N GLY A 151 -6.37 -7.05 -18.38
CA GLY A 151 -5.95 -6.84 -19.77
C GLY A 151 -4.43 -6.78 -20.01
N LEU A 152 -3.63 -6.57 -18.97
CA LEU A 152 -2.16 -6.46 -19.02
C LEU A 152 -1.44 -7.70 -18.49
N VAL A 153 -2.16 -8.68 -17.94
CA VAL A 153 -1.58 -9.95 -17.46
C VAL A 153 -0.79 -10.65 -18.57
N GLY A 154 -1.30 -10.63 -19.80
CA GLY A 154 -0.64 -11.26 -20.95
C GLY A 154 0.70 -10.61 -21.35
N ARG A 155 0.95 -9.36 -20.98
CA ARG A 155 2.24 -8.67 -21.23
C ARG A 155 3.26 -8.95 -20.13
N THR A 156 2.79 -9.05 -18.88
CA THR A 156 3.66 -9.28 -17.71
C THR A 156 4.00 -10.76 -17.48
N TRP A 157 3.18 -11.66 -18.03
CA TRP A 157 3.41 -13.11 -18.03
C TRP A 157 4.23 -13.54 -19.23
N LEU A 158 5.54 -13.58 -19.00
CA LEU A 158 6.48 -14.22 -19.92
C LEU A 158 6.21 -15.71 -19.97
N SER A 159 6.06 -16.26 -21.18
CA SER A 159 6.00 -17.71 -21.39
C SER A 159 7.25 -18.41 -20.84
N ALA A 160 7.17 -19.70 -20.50
CA ALA A 160 8.33 -20.44 -19.98
C ALA A 160 9.51 -20.41 -20.97
N THR A 161 9.25 -20.47 -22.27
CA THR A 161 10.26 -20.34 -23.33
C THR A 161 10.87 -18.95 -23.36
N GLU A 162 10.08 -17.88 -23.24
CA GLU A 162 10.58 -16.50 -23.19
C GLU A 162 11.39 -16.24 -21.91
N GLN A 163 11.02 -16.87 -20.78
CA GLN A 163 11.82 -16.79 -19.56
C GLN A 163 13.19 -17.46 -19.73
N ILE A 164 13.25 -18.62 -20.39
CA ILE A 164 14.50 -19.31 -20.71
C ILE A 164 15.33 -18.47 -21.68
N GLU A 165 14.72 -17.91 -22.72
CA GLU A 165 15.38 -17.06 -23.69
C GLU A 165 15.97 -15.79 -23.04
N LYS A 166 15.19 -15.07 -22.23
CA LYS A 166 15.69 -13.91 -21.46
C LYS A 166 16.79 -14.32 -20.48
N GLY A 167 16.68 -15.50 -19.85
CA GLY A 167 17.72 -16.05 -18.99
C GLY A 167 19.03 -16.32 -19.75
N SER A 168 18.93 -16.91 -20.94
CA SER A 168 20.06 -17.18 -21.83
C SER A 168 20.70 -15.87 -22.29
N ASN A 169 19.90 -14.91 -22.77
CA ASN A 169 20.36 -13.61 -23.24
C ASN A 169 21.12 -12.85 -22.15
N ARG A 170 20.63 -12.86 -20.89
CA ARG A 170 21.34 -12.25 -19.75
C ARG A 170 22.69 -12.91 -19.48
N SER A 171 22.79 -14.23 -19.64
CA SER A 171 24.07 -14.95 -19.50
C SER A 171 25.03 -14.56 -20.61
N THR A 172 24.57 -14.53 -21.86
CA THR A 172 25.35 -14.07 -23.01
C THR A 172 25.80 -12.62 -22.84
N GLU A 173 24.94 -11.75 -22.34
CA GLU A 173 25.24 -10.34 -22.10
C GLU A 173 26.35 -10.17 -21.05
N ARG A 174 26.34 -10.96 -19.96
CA ARG A 174 27.44 -10.98 -18.98
C ARG A 174 28.79 -11.35 -19.60
N TRP A 175 28.79 -12.36 -20.48
CA TRP A 175 30.02 -12.75 -21.17
C TRP A 175 30.46 -11.70 -22.19
N LYS A 176 29.51 -11.06 -22.88
CA LYS A 176 29.78 -9.95 -23.79
C LYS A 176 30.34 -8.74 -23.04
N SER A 177 29.78 -8.36 -21.90
CA SER A 177 30.27 -7.24 -21.09
C SER A 177 31.63 -7.52 -20.49
N PHE A 178 31.89 -8.78 -20.08
CA PHE A 178 33.21 -9.23 -19.66
C PHE A 178 34.25 -9.13 -20.79
N ALA A 179 33.93 -9.65 -21.99
CA ALA A 179 34.83 -9.56 -23.13
C ALA A 179 35.06 -8.10 -23.57
N ALA A 180 33.99 -7.29 -23.56
CA ALA A 180 34.02 -5.88 -23.92
C ALA A 180 34.77 -5.02 -22.91
N SER A 181 34.91 -5.42 -21.65
CA SER A 181 35.76 -4.70 -20.69
C SER A 181 37.23 -5.11 -20.77
N VAL A 182 37.53 -6.37 -21.09
CA VAL A 182 38.91 -6.87 -21.15
C VAL A 182 39.67 -6.43 -22.41
N LEU A 183 39.02 -6.41 -23.57
CA LEU A 183 39.71 -6.23 -24.86
C LEU A 183 40.12 -4.78 -25.22
N PRO A 184 39.33 -3.73 -24.95
CA PRO A 184 39.64 -2.39 -25.46
C PRO A 184 40.92 -1.79 -24.87
N SER A 185 41.19 -2.03 -23.57
CA SER A 185 42.35 -1.42 -22.91
C SER A 185 43.69 -1.91 -23.51
N PRO A 186 43.95 -3.23 -23.65
CA PRO A 186 45.15 -3.73 -24.33
C PRO A 186 45.26 -3.31 -25.79
N ILE A 187 44.15 -3.30 -26.54
CA ILE A 187 44.15 -2.94 -27.97
C ILE A 187 44.51 -1.46 -28.14
N LEU A 188 43.90 -0.56 -27.36
CA LEU A 188 44.21 0.87 -27.40
C LEU A 188 45.65 1.14 -26.97
N ALA A 189 46.14 0.46 -25.94
CA ALA A 189 47.52 0.59 -25.51
C ALA A 189 48.54 0.10 -26.55
N ALA A 190 48.21 -0.93 -27.34
CA ALA A 190 49.06 -1.42 -28.42
C ALA A 190 49.25 -0.36 -29.52
N LEU A 191 48.19 0.41 -29.82
CA LEU A 191 48.18 1.46 -30.85
C LEU A 191 48.96 2.72 -30.46
N VAL A 192 49.15 3.00 -29.18
CA VAL A 192 49.91 4.18 -28.74
C VAL A 192 51.40 4.01 -29.09
N PRO A 193 52.01 4.97 -29.82
CA PRO A 193 53.45 4.95 -30.07
C PRO A 193 54.21 5.29 -28.77
N GLY A 194 55.28 4.56 -28.48
CA GLY A 194 56.07 4.81 -27.27
C GLY A 194 56.85 3.60 -26.78
N THR A 195 57.57 3.80 -25.68
CA THR A 195 58.26 2.72 -24.96
C THR A 195 57.25 1.76 -24.32
N LEU A 196 57.67 0.53 -24.02
CA LEU A 196 56.81 -0.47 -23.37
C LEU A 196 56.20 0.08 -22.07
N ALA A 197 56.97 0.81 -21.26
CA ALA A 197 56.49 1.43 -20.03
C ALA A 197 55.31 2.37 -20.28
N THR A 198 55.42 3.25 -21.28
CA THR A 198 54.35 4.20 -21.64
C THR A 198 53.08 3.48 -22.06
N LYS A 199 53.20 2.40 -22.85
CA LYS A 199 52.05 1.58 -23.27
C LYS A 199 51.37 0.90 -22.08
N CYS A 200 52.15 0.31 -21.16
CA CYS A 200 51.63 -0.32 -19.95
C CYS A 200 50.92 0.67 -19.02
N THR A 201 51.47 1.88 -18.86
CA THR A 201 50.81 2.96 -18.10
C THR A 201 49.48 3.36 -18.72
N VAL A 202 49.42 3.55 -20.04
CA VAL A 202 48.17 3.90 -20.73
C VAL A 202 47.14 2.79 -20.60
N ALA A 203 47.53 1.53 -20.75
CA ALA A 203 46.64 0.37 -20.54
C ALA A 203 46.05 0.37 -19.12
N ALA A 204 46.90 0.54 -18.10
CA ALA A 204 46.47 0.54 -16.71
C ALA A 204 45.54 1.72 -16.39
N ALA A 205 45.82 2.90 -16.94
CA ALA A 205 44.99 4.09 -16.79
C ALA A 205 43.62 3.94 -17.47
N LEU A 206 43.56 3.42 -18.70
CA LEU A 206 42.30 3.17 -19.39
C LEU A 206 41.42 2.15 -18.66
N ALA A 207 42.03 1.09 -18.12
CA ALA A 207 41.32 0.11 -17.30
C ALA A 207 40.75 0.74 -16.02
N ALA A 208 41.50 1.65 -15.36
CA ALA A 208 40.98 2.39 -14.20
C ALA A 208 39.80 3.31 -14.56
N VAL A 209 39.84 3.99 -15.71
CA VAL A 209 38.72 4.79 -16.22
C VAL A 209 37.49 3.91 -16.48
N GLN A 210 37.68 2.72 -17.05
CA GLN A 210 36.59 1.76 -17.26
C GLN A 210 35.96 1.29 -15.93
N CYS A 211 36.76 1.02 -14.90
CA CYS A 211 36.24 0.74 -13.55
C CYS A 211 35.38 1.91 -13.04
N ALA A 212 35.90 3.14 -13.10
CA ALA A 212 35.18 4.32 -12.63
C ALA A 212 33.84 4.51 -13.37
N TYR A 213 33.83 4.32 -14.69
CA TYR A 213 32.62 4.39 -15.49
C TYR A 213 31.56 3.38 -15.06
N SER A 214 31.96 2.13 -14.78
CA SER A 214 31.03 1.11 -14.27
C SER A 214 30.45 1.44 -12.89
N VAL A 215 31.19 2.17 -12.04
CA VAL A 215 30.66 2.64 -10.74
C VAL A 215 29.55 3.66 -10.94
N VAL A 216 29.78 4.66 -11.81
CA VAL A 216 28.78 5.69 -12.12
C VAL A 216 27.51 5.07 -12.69
N GLN A 217 27.65 4.12 -13.63
CA GLN A 217 26.50 3.39 -14.15
C GLN A 217 25.76 2.59 -13.07
N ALA A 218 26.49 1.90 -12.19
CA ALA A 218 25.89 1.13 -11.11
C ALA A 218 25.11 2.05 -10.15
N GLU A 219 25.68 3.18 -9.76
CA GLU A 219 25.00 4.18 -8.93
C GLU A 219 23.74 4.72 -9.58
N GLY A 220 23.78 5.07 -10.87
CA GLY A 220 22.60 5.50 -11.61
C GLY A 220 21.50 4.43 -11.65
N THR A 221 21.87 3.15 -11.80
CA THR A 221 20.89 2.05 -11.80
C THR A 221 20.29 1.79 -10.42
N VAL A 222 21.10 1.85 -9.37
CA VAL A 222 20.64 1.67 -7.98
C VAL A 222 19.78 2.85 -7.55
N ALA A 223 20.15 4.09 -7.90
CA ALA A 223 19.34 5.28 -7.61
C ALA A 223 17.92 5.16 -8.18
N ARG A 224 17.80 4.78 -9.47
CA ARG A 224 16.50 4.51 -10.11
C ARG A 224 15.70 3.41 -9.39
N ALA A 225 16.37 2.33 -8.98
CA ALA A 225 15.71 1.26 -8.24
C ALA A 225 15.26 1.71 -6.84
N THR A 226 16.05 2.55 -6.15
CA THR A 226 15.70 3.13 -4.86
C THR A 226 14.47 4.04 -4.97
N ASP A 227 14.41 4.89 -5.99
CA ASP A 227 13.24 5.74 -6.25
C ASP A 227 11.99 4.89 -6.49
N ALA A 228 12.14 3.79 -7.25
CA ALA A 228 11.05 2.83 -7.46
C ALA A 228 10.59 2.13 -6.19
N VAL A 229 11.51 1.66 -5.35
CA VAL A 229 11.15 1.06 -4.06
C VAL A 229 10.51 2.09 -3.12
N ALA A 230 10.97 3.34 -3.14
CA ALA A 230 10.40 4.42 -2.33
C ALA A 230 8.96 4.74 -2.72
N ILE A 231 8.66 4.82 -4.03
CA ILE A 231 7.30 4.99 -4.55
C ILE A 231 6.41 3.82 -4.14
N LYS A 232 6.94 2.58 -4.19
CA LYS A 232 6.19 1.39 -3.77
C LYS A 232 5.83 1.41 -2.29
N SER A 233 6.80 1.75 -1.45
CA SER A 233 6.60 1.89 -0.01
C SER A 233 5.57 2.97 0.32
N ARG A 234 5.65 4.13 -0.35
CA ARG A 234 4.67 5.22 -0.19
C ARG A 234 3.26 4.78 -0.59
N SER A 235 3.11 4.12 -1.74
CA SER A 235 1.81 3.65 -2.22
C SER A 235 1.22 2.58 -1.28
N ALA A 236 2.06 1.67 -0.78
CA ALA A 236 1.64 0.68 0.21
C ALA A 236 1.18 1.31 1.53
N ALA A 237 1.86 2.36 1.99
CA ALA A 237 1.44 3.13 3.16
C ALA A 237 0.07 3.82 2.92
N VAL A 238 -0.13 4.41 1.74
CA VAL A 238 -1.42 5.01 1.36
C VAL A 238 -2.53 3.95 1.33
N CYS A 239 -2.30 2.79 0.72
CA CYS A 239 -3.24 1.66 0.72
C CYS A 239 -3.63 1.23 2.14
N ASP A 240 -2.66 1.10 3.05
CA ASP A 240 -2.93 0.76 4.45
C ASP A 240 -3.76 1.83 5.16
N THR A 241 -3.49 3.12 4.94
CA THR A 241 -4.31 4.19 5.53
C THR A 241 -5.76 4.15 5.07
N TYR A 242 -6.02 3.95 3.77
CA TYR A 242 -7.39 3.83 3.26
C TYR A 242 -8.08 2.53 3.73
N ALA A 243 -7.37 1.41 3.78
CA ALA A 243 -7.91 0.17 4.32
C ALA A 243 -8.30 0.30 5.80
N ASN A 244 -7.49 1.02 6.59
CA ASN A 244 -7.79 1.30 7.99
C ASN A 244 -8.94 2.30 8.18
N GLN A 245 -9.07 3.31 7.31
CA GLN A 245 -10.22 4.21 7.30
C GLN A 245 -11.51 3.46 6.96
N GLY A 246 -11.49 2.62 5.91
CA GLY A 246 -12.62 1.77 5.55
C GLY A 246 -13.04 0.83 6.67
N ALA A 247 -12.07 0.28 7.41
CA ALA A 247 -12.34 -0.57 8.58
C ALA A 247 -12.98 0.19 9.75
N ARG A 248 -12.52 1.41 10.03
CA ARG A 248 -13.13 2.27 11.07
C ARG A 248 -14.56 2.64 10.71
N SER A 249 -14.80 3.05 9.47
CA SER A 249 -16.15 3.31 8.94
C SER A 249 -17.02 2.04 8.99
N GLY A 250 -16.44 0.90 8.67
CA GLY A 250 -17.08 -0.42 8.72
C GLY A 250 -17.53 -0.82 10.13
N ALA A 251 -16.73 -0.49 11.15
CA ALA A 251 -17.01 -0.83 12.55
C ALA A 251 -18.20 -0.06 13.16
N ILE A 252 -18.56 1.10 12.61
CA ILE A 252 -19.68 1.93 13.08
C ILE A 252 -21.04 1.41 12.57
N LEU A 253 -21.04 0.64 11.48
CA LEU A 253 -22.28 0.21 10.81
C LEU A 253 -23.19 -0.70 11.64
N PRO A 254 -22.68 -1.70 12.40
CA PRO A 254 -23.53 -2.51 13.28
C PRO A 254 -24.30 -1.66 14.29
N TYR A 255 -23.70 -0.56 14.75
CA TYR A 255 -24.35 0.38 15.65
C TYR A 255 -25.47 1.16 14.93
N THR A 256 -25.21 1.70 13.73
CA THR A 256 -26.23 2.43 12.96
C THR A 256 -27.41 1.56 12.52
N SER A 257 -27.15 0.31 12.13
CA SER A 257 -28.19 -0.66 11.78
C SER A 257 -29.00 -1.08 13.00
N ALA A 258 -28.36 -1.32 14.15
CA ALA A 258 -29.05 -1.58 15.41
C ALA A 258 -29.93 -0.40 15.86
N LEU A 259 -29.44 0.85 15.74
CA LEU A 259 -30.25 2.04 16.02
C LEU A 259 -31.44 2.18 15.06
N SER A 260 -31.25 1.93 13.76
CA SER A 260 -32.35 1.97 12.79
C SER A 260 -33.42 0.91 13.09
N ALA A 261 -33.01 -0.30 13.50
CA ALA A 261 -33.91 -1.37 13.91
C ALA A 261 -34.65 -1.01 15.22
N LEU A 262 -33.96 -0.36 16.17
CA LEU A 262 -34.57 0.14 17.41
C LEU A 262 -35.59 1.25 17.12
N CYS A 263 -35.30 2.20 16.24
CA CYS A 263 -36.24 3.24 15.83
C CYS A 263 -37.45 2.64 15.09
N ALA A 264 -37.25 1.65 14.22
CA ALA A 264 -38.34 0.95 13.56
C ALA A 264 -39.22 0.18 14.56
N ALA A 265 -38.61 -0.53 15.52
CA ALA A 265 -39.32 -1.23 16.58
C ALA A 265 -40.08 -0.28 17.51
N ALA A 266 -39.50 0.87 17.87
CA ALA A 266 -40.17 1.91 18.66
C ALA A 266 -41.37 2.50 17.91
N THR A 267 -41.24 2.74 16.60
CA THR A 267 -42.34 3.23 15.76
C THR A 267 -43.47 2.20 15.69
N ALA A 268 -43.14 0.91 15.50
CA ALA A 268 -44.12 -0.17 15.50
C ALA A 268 -44.83 -0.28 16.87
N ALA A 269 -44.09 -0.21 17.98
CA ALA A 269 -44.66 -0.24 19.32
C ALA A 269 -45.61 0.95 19.59
N ILE A 270 -45.29 2.14 19.10
CA ILE A 270 -46.15 3.34 19.21
C ILE A 270 -47.44 3.16 18.41
N VAL A 271 -47.39 2.52 17.23
CA VAL A 271 -48.56 2.30 16.37
C VAL A 271 -49.44 1.15 16.86
N GLU A 272 -48.84 0.11 17.46
CA GLU A 272 -49.56 -1.09 17.90
C GLU A 272 -50.14 -0.99 19.32
N LEU A 273 -49.56 -0.17 20.20
CA LEU A 273 -50.13 0.05 21.53
C LEU A 273 -51.35 0.98 21.43
N PRO A 274 -52.52 0.61 21.98
CA PRO A 274 -53.68 1.48 22.04
C PRO A 274 -53.39 2.63 23.02
N ILE A 275 -52.79 3.70 22.51
CA ILE A 275 -52.43 4.92 23.27
C ILE A 275 -53.66 5.48 23.99
N SER A 276 -54.86 5.32 23.42
CA SER A 276 -56.14 5.72 24.04
C SER A 276 -56.39 5.07 25.41
N GLY A 277 -55.93 3.84 25.64
CA GLY A 277 -56.03 3.16 26.94
C GLY A 277 -54.90 3.55 27.91
N PHE A 278 -53.68 3.71 27.41
CA PHE A 278 -52.52 4.10 28.23
C PHE A 278 -52.64 5.55 28.73
N VAL A 279 -53.03 6.49 27.86
CA VAL A 279 -53.23 7.90 28.22
C VAL A 279 -54.43 8.07 29.16
N SER A 280 -55.52 7.33 28.94
CA SER A 280 -56.66 7.34 29.89
C SER A 280 -56.27 6.82 31.27
N THR A 281 -55.36 5.84 31.35
CA THR A 281 -54.87 5.29 32.63
C THR A 281 -53.85 6.23 33.29
N LEU A 282 -52.97 6.88 32.51
CA LEU A 282 -51.96 7.80 33.02
C LEU A 282 -52.57 9.15 33.45
N MET A 283 -53.59 9.64 32.73
CA MET A 283 -54.27 10.91 33.03
C MET A 283 -55.50 10.76 33.93
N GLY A 284 -56.11 9.57 33.99
CA GLY A 284 -57.15 9.24 34.97
C GLY A 284 -56.59 8.85 36.35
N GLY A 285 -55.27 8.60 36.44
CA GLY A 285 -54.56 8.19 37.66
C GLY A 285 -53.97 9.34 38.48
N GLY A 286 -54.68 10.46 38.61
CA GLY A 286 -54.27 11.57 39.47
C GLY A 286 -54.47 11.28 40.96
N ALA A 287 -53.70 10.35 41.55
CA ALA A 287 -53.51 10.26 43.01
C ALA A 287 -52.33 9.38 43.46
N GLY A 288 -51.79 8.46 42.64
CA GLY A 288 -50.91 7.39 43.16
C GLY A 288 -49.47 7.33 42.67
N ALA A 289 -49.09 7.99 41.57
CA ALA A 289 -47.85 7.68 40.85
C ALA A 289 -46.69 8.67 41.04
N ALA A 290 -46.79 9.63 41.97
CA ALA A 290 -45.70 10.57 42.26
C ALA A 290 -44.57 9.97 43.13
N THR A 291 -44.73 8.76 43.67
CA THR A 291 -43.80 8.21 44.68
C THR A 291 -42.69 7.33 44.10
N ALA A 292 -42.75 6.92 42.82
CA ALA A 292 -41.77 5.97 42.25
C ALA A 292 -40.67 6.62 41.40
N ALA A 293 -40.89 7.83 40.85
CA ALA A 293 -39.88 8.53 40.05
C ALA A 293 -38.91 9.39 40.87
N GLY A 294 -39.19 9.60 42.18
CA GLY A 294 -38.33 10.38 43.08
C GLY A 294 -37.13 9.60 43.67
N ALA A 295 -37.05 8.28 43.46
CA ALA A 295 -36.02 7.44 44.09
C ALA A 295 -34.72 7.26 43.27
N LEU A 296 -34.64 7.85 42.06
CA LEU A 296 -33.46 7.73 41.18
C LEU A 296 -32.73 9.05 40.90
N LEU A 297 -33.14 10.16 41.53
CA LEU A 297 -32.58 11.50 41.30
C LEU A 297 -32.20 12.26 42.59
N SER A 298 -32.15 11.59 43.74
CA SER A 298 -31.65 12.18 44.99
C SER A 298 -30.16 11.89 45.20
N SER A 299 -29.31 12.46 44.34
CA SER A 299 -27.88 12.68 44.64
C SER A 299 -27.32 13.88 43.88
N SER A 300 -28.01 15.02 43.91
CA SER A 300 -27.36 16.33 43.81
C SER A 300 -28.21 17.40 44.45
N SER A 301 -27.71 17.93 45.56
CA SER A 301 -28.22 19.04 46.37
C SER A 301 -28.41 20.33 45.58
N GLY A 302 -29.51 21.04 45.80
CA GLY A 302 -29.66 22.43 45.34
C GLY A 302 -31.08 22.97 45.49
N ALA A 303 -31.28 23.81 46.48
CA ALA A 303 -32.55 24.34 46.96
C ALA A 303 -33.42 25.15 45.96
N SER A 304 -34.72 25.05 46.21
CA SER A 304 -35.70 26.14 46.37
C SER A 304 -36.30 26.88 45.16
N SER A 305 -37.65 26.91 45.20
CA SER A 305 -38.57 27.93 44.67
C SER A 305 -39.23 27.62 43.32
N ALA A 306 -40.46 27.07 43.34
CA ALA A 306 -41.61 27.55 42.55
C ALA A 306 -42.81 26.59 42.67
N THR A 307 -43.58 26.70 43.75
CA THR A 307 -44.90 26.06 43.89
C THR A 307 -45.98 27.11 43.63
N THR A 308 -46.13 27.62 42.40
CA THR A 308 -47.31 28.45 42.06
C THR A 308 -47.59 28.64 40.56
N VAL A 309 -47.67 27.58 39.73
CA VAL A 309 -48.39 27.66 38.43
C VAL A 309 -49.01 26.29 38.10
N ALA A 310 -50.04 25.87 38.84
CA ALA A 310 -50.72 24.58 38.62
C ALA A 310 -52.22 24.69 38.29
N VAL A 311 -52.75 25.89 38.01
CA VAL A 311 -54.22 26.07 37.82
C VAL A 311 -54.58 26.70 36.46
N ALA A 312 -53.62 26.78 35.52
CA ALA A 312 -53.90 27.14 34.12
C ALA A 312 -53.59 26.02 33.11
N ALA A 313 -53.39 24.78 33.57
CA ALA A 313 -53.05 23.65 32.70
C ALA A 313 -54.25 22.77 32.31
N SER A 314 -55.41 22.88 32.98
CA SER A 314 -56.53 21.94 32.81
C SER A 314 -57.36 22.13 31.54
N SER A 315 -57.27 23.28 30.86
CA SER A 315 -57.93 23.52 29.57
C SER A 315 -57.01 23.34 28.34
N MET A 316 -55.72 23.07 28.55
CA MET A 316 -54.77 22.76 27.47
C MET A 316 -54.41 21.26 27.37
N VAL A 317 -54.82 20.44 28.33
CA VAL A 317 -54.52 18.98 28.35
C VAL A 317 -54.92 18.24 27.06
N PRO A 318 -56.10 18.44 26.43
CA PRO A 318 -56.44 17.72 25.20
C PRO A 318 -55.67 18.23 23.96
N VAL A 319 -55.12 19.45 24.02
CA VAL A 319 -54.30 20.02 22.93
C VAL A 319 -52.86 19.52 23.03
N VAL A 320 -52.34 19.32 24.25
CA VAL A 320 -50.99 18.80 24.48
C VAL A 320 -50.89 17.30 24.15
N SER A 321 -51.95 16.51 24.38
CA SER A 321 -51.96 15.08 24.02
C SER A 321 -52.01 14.85 22.50
N SER A 322 -52.83 15.61 21.78
CA SER A 322 -52.91 15.52 20.31
C SER A 322 -51.66 16.04 19.61
N LEU A 323 -51.03 17.10 20.14
CA LEU A 323 -49.72 17.56 19.66
C LEU A 323 -48.62 16.52 19.92
N ALA A 324 -48.57 15.92 21.11
CA ALA A 324 -47.58 14.91 21.45
C ALA A 324 -47.70 13.65 20.56
N GLU A 325 -48.93 13.19 20.27
CA GLU A 325 -49.18 12.08 19.35
C GLU A 325 -48.79 12.43 17.90
N SER A 326 -49.12 13.65 17.43
CA SER A 326 -48.71 14.09 16.09
C SER A 326 -47.19 14.25 15.94
N LEU A 327 -46.51 14.65 17.03
CA LEU A 327 -45.05 14.76 17.08
C LEU A 327 -44.38 13.39 17.10
N THR A 328 -44.89 12.43 17.87
CA THR A 328 -44.29 11.08 17.88
C THR A 328 -44.49 10.35 16.56
N ILE A 329 -45.66 10.51 15.92
CA ILE A 329 -45.96 9.91 14.61
C ILE A 329 -45.08 10.52 13.49
N SER A 330 -44.69 11.79 13.59
CA SER A 330 -43.85 12.44 12.58
C SER A 330 -42.35 12.28 12.85
N VAL A 331 -41.90 12.39 14.09
CA VAL A 331 -40.46 12.41 14.45
C VAL A 331 -39.81 11.04 14.31
N PHE A 332 -40.46 9.95 14.72
CA PHE A 332 -39.85 8.62 14.69
C PHE A 332 -39.58 8.11 13.26
N PRO A 333 -40.50 8.23 12.28
CA PRO A 333 -40.21 7.91 10.89
C PRO A 333 -39.12 8.78 10.28
N ILE A 334 -39.06 10.07 10.63
CA ILE A 334 -38.01 10.99 10.18
C ILE A 334 -36.63 10.53 10.70
N LEU A 335 -36.53 10.17 11.99
CA LEU A 335 -35.29 9.63 12.56
C LEU A 335 -34.90 8.30 11.91
N GLY A 336 -35.86 7.39 11.69
CA GLY A 336 -35.62 6.13 10.99
C GLY A 336 -35.10 6.32 9.57
N ALA A 337 -35.70 7.23 8.80
CA ALA A 337 -35.24 7.61 7.47
C ALA A 337 -33.84 8.24 7.50
N LEU A 338 -33.54 9.05 8.52
CA LEU A 338 -32.22 9.66 8.70
C LEU A 338 -31.14 8.63 9.00
N PHE A 339 -31.41 7.64 9.85
CA PHE A 339 -30.48 6.54 10.11
C PHE A 339 -30.28 5.63 8.89
N ALA A 340 -31.36 5.34 8.14
CA ALA A 340 -31.26 4.60 6.88
C ALA A 340 -30.42 5.34 5.84
N ALA A 341 -30.60 6.66 5.71
CA ALA A 341 -29.79 7.51 4.86
C ALA A 341 -28.31 7.52 5.31
N ALA A 342 -28.04 7.62 6.61
CA ALA A 342 -26.68 7.57 7.16
C ALA A 342 -25.97 6.23 6.88
N ALA A 343 -26.71 5.11 6.94
CA ALA A 343 -26.20 3.79 6.58
C ALA A 343 -25.84 3.70 5.08
N SER A 344 -26.68 4.26 4.20
CA SER A 344 -26.40 4.34 2.75
C SER A 344 -25.15 5.17 2.42
N VAL A 345 -24.97 6.32 3.08
CA VAL A 345 -23.76 7.15 2.92
C VAL A 345 -22.50 6.40 3.39
N SER A 346 -22.61 5.67 4.50
CA SER A 346 -21.50 4.87 5.03
C SER A 346 -21.13 3.72 4.08
N LYS A 347 -22.12 3.14 3.37
CA LYS A 347 -21.89 2.18 2.28
C LYS A 347 -21.13 2.78 1.11
N ALA A 348 -21.56 3.94 0.63
CA ALA A 348 -20.85 4.64 -0.44
C ALA A 348 -19.39 4.94 -0.04
N ARG A 349 -19.15 5.40 1.20
CA ARG A 349 -17.79 5.66 1.71
C ARG A 349 -16.91 4.42 1.73
N CYS A 350 -17.38 3.30 2.30
CA CYS A 350 -16.60 2.06 2.31
C CYS A 350 -16.24 1.57 0.89
N LYS A 351 -17.13 1.77 -0.08
CA LYS A 351 -16.87 1.40 -1.47
C LYS A 351 -15.84 2.33 -2.12
N VAL A 352 -15.96 3.64 -1.91
CA VAL A 352 -14.99 4.64 -2.39
C VAL A 352 -13.62 4.40 -1.79
N ASP A 353 -13.54 4.07 -0.49
CA ASP A 353 -12.27 3.76 0.18
C ASP A 353 -11.64 2.48 -0.40
N ALA A 354 -12.43 1.44 -0.67
CA ALA A 354 -11.94 0.21 -1.30
C ALA A 354 -11.45 0.46 -2.74
N GLU A 355 -12.17 1.27 -3.52
CA GLU A 355 -11.76 1.67 -4.86
C GLU A 355 -10.48 2.54 -4.83
N ALA A 356 -10.34 3.42 -3.84
CA ALA A 356 -9.11 4.21 -3.65
C ALA A 356 -7.89 3.33 -3.34
N VAL A 357 -8.06 2.28 -2.52
CA VAL A 357 -7.01 1.27 -2.28
C VAL A 357 -6.62 0.57 -3.58
N ILE A 358 -7.60 0.14 -4.38
CA ILE A 358 -7.35 -0.54 -5.66
C ILE A 358 -6.63 0.41 -6.64
N LEU A 359 -7.05 1.68 -6.71
CA LEU A 359 -6.42 2.67 -7.57
C LEU A 359 -4.97 2.93 -7.14
N ALA A 360 -4.71 3.13 -5.86
CA ALA A 360 -3.36 3.30 -5.30
C ALA A 360 -2.49 2.05 -5.47
N ALA A 361 -3.08 0.85 -5.41
CA ALA A 361 -2.38 -0.39 -5.73
C ALA A 361 -2.10 -0.52 -7.23
N SER A 362 -2.95 0.03 -8.09
CA SER A 362 -2.78 -0.03 -9.55
C SER A 362 -1.78 0.99 -10.08
N THR A 363 -1.58 2.13 -9.40
CA THR A 363 -0.53 3.10 -9.75
C THR A 363 0.86 2.50 -9.61
N LEU A 364 1.05 1.54 -8.67
CA LEU A 364 2.28 0.74 -8.56
C LEU A 364 2.66 0.02 -9.85
N ALA A 365 1.66 -0.40 -10.65
CA ALA A 365 1.88 -1.19 -11.85
C ALA A 365 2.15 -0.33 -13.10
N LEU A 366 1.67 0.92 -13.13
CA LEU A 366 1.70 1.78 -14.32
C LEU A 366 2.95 2.65 -14.41
N GLU A 367 3.51 3.13 -13.30
CA GLU A 367 4.61 4.12 -13.33
C GLU A 367 5.95 3.59 -13.90
N TYR A 368 6.08 2.28 -14.18
CA TYR A 368 7.32 1.69 -14.68
C TYR A 368 7.21 0.99 -16.04
N GLU A 369 6.01 0.91 -16.66
CA GLU A 369 5.88 0.32 -18.01
C GLU A 369 6.22 1.31 -19.15
N ASP A 370 6.19 2.62 -18.90
CA ASP A 370 6.39 3.64 -19.95
C ASP A 370 7.87 4.05 -20.19
N GLY A 371 8.83 3.48 -19.47
CA GLY A 371 10.23 3.94 -19.50
C GLY A 371 11.17 3.27 -20.51
N ASP A 372 10.71 2.30 -21.31
CA ASP A 372 11.63 1.46 -22.11
C ASP A 372 11.96 2.00 -23.52
N ASN A 373 11.46 3.17 -23.95
CA ASN A 373 11.86 3.75 -25.25
C ASN A 373 12.04 5.27 -25.33
N ASP A 374 11.49 6.08 -24.42
CA ASP A 374 11.46 7.56 -24.58
C ASP A 374 11.86 8.33 -23.31
N ASP A 375 12.85 7.87 -22.55
CA ASP A 375 13.50 8.71 -21.52
C ASP A 375 14.61 9.56 -22.18
N PRO A 376 14.38 10.84 -22.56
CA PRO A 376 15.36 11.68 -23.24
C PRO A 376 16.59 12.01 -22.37
N ILE A 377 16.57 11.65 -21.09
CA ILE A 377 17.64 11.89 -20.12
C ILE A 377 18.71 10.77 -20.18
N LEU A 378 18.42 9.62 -20.81
CA LEU A 378 19.32 8.46 -20.87
C LEU A 378 19.82 8.11 -22.28
N GLN A 379 19.49 8.91 -23.30
CA GLN A 379 20.19 8.82 -24.58
C GLN A 379 21.57 9.50 -24.41
N PRO A 380 22.69 8.76 -24.59
CA PRO A 380 24.03 9.30 -24.41
C PRO A 380 24.39 10.42 -25.38
#